data_AF-A0A8T7F6C6-F1
#
_entry.id   AF-A0A8T7F6C6-F1
#
_cell.length_a   1.000
_cell.length_b   1.000
_cell.length_c   1.000
_cell.angle_alpha   90.00
_cell.angle_beta   90.00
_cell.angle_gamma   90.00
#
_symmetry.space_group_name_H-M   'P 1'
#
loop_
_entity.id
_entity.type
_entity.pdbx_description
1 polymer ?
#
loop_
_entity_poly.entity_id
_entity_poly.type
_entity_poly.pdbx_seq_one_letter_code
_entity_poly.pdbx_strand_id
1 'polypeptide(L)'
;MNLPDLPPEFLELLKTIKGKRSKIVVDHILKYGFITTEDLEQLYGYKHPPRAIRDVREQGIPLESFSVKNRDGLTIGAYRFGDPAQVRQQQLTGRQPIPKAFKQQLLRANVSKCSICGGNFEARYLQVDHRIPYEIAGDTINLEMSEFMLICASCNRAKSWSCEHCPNWHNEKSPTICQTCYWANPTHYDHIARQPIRRLDIIWADAEVEIFDAIKKSAETYGEPLPDYVKKLLEKQFQSKQGE
;
A
#
# COMPACT_ATOMS: atom_id res chain seq x y z
N MET A 1 18.28 -31.44 -7.01
CA MET A 1 17.60 -30.66 -8.06
C MET A 1 18.58 -29.62 -8.54
N ASN A 2 18.93 -29.65 -9.82
CA ASN A 2 19.82 -28.64 -10.39
C ASN A 2 19.11 -27.29 -10.30
N LEU A 3 19.84 -26.28 -9.81
CA LEU A 3 19.45 -24.88 -9.92
C LEU A 3 18.95 -24.63 -11.35
N PRO A 4 17.81 -23.95 -11.56
CA PRO A 4 17.49 -23.43 -12.89
C PRO A 4 18.71 -22.65 -13.39
N ASP A 5 19.02 -22.75 -14.68
CA ASP A 5 20.16 -22.10 -15.31
C ASP A 5 19.90 -20.58 -15.30
N LEU A 6 20.22 -19.94 -14.16
CA LEU A 6 19.97 -18.53 -13.93
C LEU A 6 21.01 -17.72 -14.70
N PRO A 7 20.60 -16.63 -15.40
CA PRO A 7 21.54 -15.78 -16.13
C PRO A 7 22.67 -15.29 -15.22
N PRO A 8 23.93 -15.26 -15.69
CA PRO A 8 25.07 -14.80 -14.90
C PRO A 8 24.85 -13.42 -14.28
N GLU A 9 24.25 -12.49 -15.03
CA GLU A 9 23.92 -11.14 -14.56
C GLU A 9 22.94 -11.16 -13.37
N PHE A 10 21.98 -12.08 -13.37
CA PHE A 10 21.03 -12.24 -12.27
C PHE A 10 21.71 -12.83 -11.03
N LEU A 11 22.65 -13.77 -11.20
CA LEU A 11 23.45 -14.29 -10.09
C LEU A 11 24.33 -13.20 -9.46
N GLU A 12 24.96 -12.35 -10.27
CA GLU A 12 25.73 -11.21 -9.76
C GLU A 12 24.83 -10.23 -9.00
N LEU A 13 23.63 -9.95 -9.51
CA LEU A 13 22.65 -9.14 -8.80
C LEU A 13 22.29 -9.72 -7.43
N LEU A 14 22.01 -11.03 -7.35
CA LEU A 14 21.65 -11.69 -6.09
C LEU A 14 22.77 -11.57 -5.04
N LYS A 15 24.04 -11.58 -5.47
CA LYS A 15 25.19 -11.37 -4.57
C LYS A 15 25.24 -9.96 -3.96
N THR A 16 24.62 -8.96 -4.60
CA THR A 16 24.59 -7.58 -4.09
C THR A 16 23.63 -7.39 -2.92
N ILE A 17 22.77 -8.36 -2.60
CA ILE A 17 21.79 -8.26 -1.51
C ILE A 17 22.49 -8.26 -0.15
N LYS A 18 22.35 -7.15 0.58
CA LYS A 18 22.96 -6.94 1.91
C LYS A 18 22.02 -7.18 3.10
N GLY A 19 20.70 -7.12 2.88
CA GLY A 19 19.72 -7.24 3.96
C GLY A 19 19.69 -8.65 4.55
N LYS A 20 19.87 -8.79 5.87
CA LYS A 20 19.93 -10.11 6.55
C LYS A 20 18.75 -11.02 6.18
N ARG A 21 17.53 -10.48 6.17
CA ARG A 21 16.30 -11.24 5.87
C ARG A 21 16.21 -11.63 4.40
N SER A 22 16.42 -10.68 3.50
CA SER A 22 16.42 -10.93 2.05
C SER A 22 17.50 -11.93 1.65
N LYS A 23 18.68 -11.83 2.27
CA LYS A 23 19.81 -12.74 2.02
C LYS A 23 19.48 -14.17 2.42
N ILE A 24 18.84 -14.39 3.58
CA ILE A 24 18.37 -15.72 3.98
C ILE A 24 17.47 -16.33 2.92
N VAL A 25 16.48 -15.56 2.43
CA VAL A 25 15.55 -16.02 1.39
C VAL A 25 16.30 -16.37 0.10
N VAL A 26 17.13 -15.46 -0.39
CA VAL A 26 17.87 -15.63 -1.65
C VAL A 26 18.85 -16.80 -1.59
N ASP A 27 19.67 -16.87 -0.54
CA ASP A 27 20.67 -17.94 -0.39
C ASP A 27 19.98 -19.31 -0.26
N HIS A 28 18.82 -19.39 0.40
CA HIS A 28 18.05 -20.62 0.50
C HIS A 28 17.44 -21.04 -0.85
N ILE A 29 16.83 -20.11 -1.59
CA ILE A 29 16.28 -20.40 -2.93
C ILE A 29 17.41 -20.81 -3.89
N LEU A 30 18.57 -20.17 -3.83
CA LEU A 30 19.75 -20.59 -4.61
C LEU A 30 20.20 -22.02 -4.25
N LYS A 31 20.13 -22.41 -2.99
CA LYS A 31 20.59 -23.74 -2.57
C LYS A 31 19.57 -24.85 -2.84
N TYR A 32 18.28 -24.57 -2.66
CA TYR A 32 17.23 -25.59 -2.61
C TYR A 32 16.15 -25.43 -3.69
N GLY A 33 16.18 -24.35 -4.47
CA GLY A 33 15.25 -24.05 -5.56
C GLY A 33 13.99 -23.28 -5.12
N PHE A 34 13.57 -23.39 -3.87
CA PHE A 34 12.48 -22.62 -3.26
C PHE A 34 12.66 -22.54 -1.74
N ILE A 35 11.94 -21.64 -1.08
CA ILE A 35 11.85 -21.52 0.37
C ILE A 35 10.38 -21.49 0.80
N THR A 36 10.04 -22.13 1.91
CA THR A 36 8.68 -22.10 2.48
C THR A 36 8.56 -21.14 3.67
N THR A 37 7.32 -20.83 4.05
CA THR A 37 7.07 -20.11 5.32
C THR A 37 7.58 -20.89 6.52
N GLU A 38 7.50 -22.22 6.48
CA GLU A 38 8.00 -23.12 7.54
C GLU A 38 9.52 -23.08 7.65
N ASP A 39 10.25 -23.06 6.52
CA ASP A 39 11.72 -22.92 6.53
C ASP A 39 12.15 -21.62 7.20
N LEU A 40 11.46 -20.51 6.87
CA LEU A 40 11.74 -19.20 7.47
C LEU A 40 11.52 -19.20 8.98
N GLU A 41 10.47 -19.85 9.47
CA GLU A 41 10.16 -19.92 10.90
C GLU A 41 11.07 -20.89 11.64
N GLN A 42 11.21 -22.12 11.14
CA GLN A 42 11.86 -23.22 11.86
C GLN A 42 13.38 -23.24 11.68
N LEU A 43 13.88 -23.08 10.45
CA LEU A 43 15.32 -23.14 10.17
C LEU A 43 16.02 -21.82 10.50
N TYR A 44 15.34 -20.70 10.29
CA TYR A 44 15.93 -19.36 10.43
C TYR A 44 15.36 -18.54 11.59
N GLY A 45 14.37 -19.06 12.34
CA GLY A 45 13.82 -18.41 13.52
C GLY A 45 13.02 -17.14 13.23
N TYR A 46 12.57 -16.94 12.00
CA TYR A 46 11.98 -15.68 11.55
C TYR A 46 10.45 -15.67 11.71
N LYS A 47 9.95 -14.94 12.72
CA LYS A 47 8.54 -14.93 13.15
C LYS A 47 7.54 -14.29 12.16
N HIS A 48 8.01 -13.61 11.12
CA HIS A 48 7.13 -12.91 10.17
C HIS A 48 7.48 -13.21 8.71
N PRO A 49 7.42 -14.47 8.25
CA PRO A 49 7.87 -14.88 6.92
C PRO A 49 7.44 -13.98 5.76
N PRO A 50 6.17 -13.52 5.69
CA PRO A 50 5.73 -12.65 4.59
C PRO A 50 6.57 -11.38 4.43
N ARG A 51 7.14 -10.84 5.52
CA ARG A 51 7.99 -9.64 5.45
C ARG A 51 9.36 -9.93 4.84
N ALA A 52 9.95 -11.11 5.07
CA ALA A 52 11.23 -11.45 4.44
C ALA A 52 11.07 -11.59 2.91
N ILE A 53 9.97 -12.22 2.48
CA ILE A 53 9.61 -12.32 1.05
C ILE A 53 9.36 -10.93 0.45
N ARG A 54 8.66 -10.06 1.19
CA ARG A 54 8.41 -8.68 0.76
C ARG A 54 9.71 -7.89 0.61
N ASP A 55 10.66 -8.01 1.53
CA ASP A 55 11.97 -7.31 1.42
C ASP A 55 12.72 -7.71 0.13
N VAL A 56 12.66 -8.97 -0.31
CA VAL A 56 13.28 -9.42 -1.57
C VAL A 56 12.59 -8.77 -2.78
N ARG A 57 11.25 -8.74 -2.79
CA ARG A 57 10.49 -8.06 -3.84
C ARG A 57 10.73 -6.55 -3.87
N GLU A 58 10.84 -5.95 -2.69
CA GLU A 58 11.16 -4.52 -2.54
C GLU A 58 12.60 -4.21 -3.02
N GLN A 59 13.48 -5.21 -3.14
CA GLN A 59 14.80 -5.09 -3.78
C GLN A 59 14.76 -5.37 -5.29
N GLY A 60 13.58 -5.30 -5.89
CA GLY A 60 13.38 -5.48 -7.32
C GLY A 60 13.51 -6.93 -7.82
N ILE A 61 13.68 -7.92 -6.93
CA ILE A 61 13.86 -9.32 -7.31
C ILE A 61 12.50 -10.00 -7.49
N PRO A 62 12.24 -10.62 -8.66
CA PRO A 62 10.99 -11.31 -8.92
C PRO A 62 10.91 -12.62 -8.13
N LEU A 63 9.80 -12.82 -7.42
CA LEU A 63 9.48 -14.06 -6.69
C LEU A 63 8.09 -14.56 -7.05
N GLU A 64 8.00 -15.79 -7.53
CA GLU A 64 6.75 -16.53 -7.69
C GLU A 64 6.28 -17.07 -6.34
N SER A 65 4.96 -17.02 -6.09
CA SER A 65 4.35 -17.63 -4.92
C SER A 65 3.54 -18.85 -5.35
N PHE A 66 3.69 -19.95 -4.65
CA PHE A 66 2.93 -21.17 -4.86
C PHE A 66 2.67 -21.87 -3.53
N SER A 67 1.89 -22.94 -3.55
CA SER A 67 1.50 -23.68 -2.34
C SER A 67 2.13 -25.07 -2.34
N VAL A 68 2.63 -25.51 -1.19
CA VAL A 68 3.15 -26.87 -0.98
C VAL A 68 2.54 -27.48 0.28
N LYS A 69 2.66 -28.79 0.45
CA LYS A 69 2.28 -29.48 1.68
C LYS A 69 3.47 -29.50 2.64
N ASN A 70 3.26 -29.09 3.88
CA ASN A 70 4.25 -29.24 4.95
C ASN A 70 4.30 -30.69 5.46
N ARG A 71 5.15 -30.95 6.45
CA ARG A 71 5.31 -32.29 7.05
C ARG A 71 4.02 -32.83 7.69
N ASP A 72 3.16 -31.93 8.17
CA ASP A 72 1.87 -32.27 8.79
C ASP A 72 0.71 -32.34 7.78
N GLY A 73 0.99 -32.20 6.47
CA GLY A 73 -0.03 -32.22 5.42
C GLY A 73 -0.84 -30.93 5.28
N LEU A 74 -0.45 -29.85 5.98
CA LEU A 74 -1.04 -28.52 5.83
C LEU A 74 -0.49 -27.83 4.58
N THR A 75 -1.37 -27.08 3.90
CA THR A 75 -0.97 -26.30 2.74
C THR A 75 -0.31 -25.00 3.22
N ILE A 76 0.96 -24.81 2.87
CA ILE A 76 1.77 -23.64 3.24
C ILE A 76 2.29 -22.91 2.01
N GLY A 77 2.66 -21.64 2.19
CA GLY A 77 3.24 -20.82 1.13
C GLY A 77 4.70 -21.19 0.85
N ALA A 78 5.05 -21.24 -0.43
CA ALA A 78 6.38 -21.44 -0.94
C ALA A 78 6.73 -20.38 -1.99
N TYR A 79 8.02 -20.07 -2.10
CA TYR A 79 8.53 -18.99 -2.93
C TYR A 79 9.78 -19.42 -3.67
N ARG A 80 9.86 -19.09 -4.96
CA ARG A 80 11.02 -19.32 -5.84
C ARG A 80 11.27 -18.08 -6.70
N PHE A 81 12.44 -18.01 -7.34
CA PHE A 81 12.69 -16.94 -8.31
C PHE A 81 11.68 -16.99 -9.45
N GLY A 82 11.14 -15.82 -9.80
CA GLY A 82 10.40 -15.64 -11.04
C GLY A 82 11.34 -15.35 -12.21
N ASP A 83 10.75 -14.89 -13.31
CA ASP A 83 11.49 -14.53 -14.52
C ASP A 83 12.51 -13.39 -14.27
N PRO A 84 13.82 -13.63 -14.42
CA PRO A 84 14.87 -12.61 -14.28
C PRO A 84 14.67 -11.37 -15.17
N ALA A 85 13.97 -11.50 -16.31
CA ALA A 85 13.65 -10.36 -17.17
C ALA A 85 12.73 -9.33 -16.48
N GLN A 86 12.06 -9.71 -15.38
CA GLN A 86 11.17 -8.85 -14.60
C GLN A 86 11.87 -8.11 -13.45
N VAL A 87 13.20 -8.14 -13.39
CA VAL A 87 13.96 -7.40 -12.38
C VAL A 87 13.67 -5.90 -12.49
N ARG A 88 13.31 -5.28 -11.37
CA ARG A 88 13.05 -3.84 -11.29
C ARG A 88 14.31 -3.10 -10.85
N GLN A 89 15.11 -2.67 -11.83
CA GLN A 89 16.40 -2.01 -11.59
C GLN A 89 16.31 -0.76 -10.69
N GLN A 90 15.20 -0.02 -10.75
CA GLN A 90 14.98 1.18 -9.93
C GLN A 90 14.76 0.87 -8.43
N GLN A 91 14.53 -0.39 -8.06
CA GLN A 91 14.21 -0.79 -6.68
C GLN A 91 15.35 -1.57 -6.00
N LEU A 92 16.51 -1.73 -6.64
CA LEU A 92 17.59 -2.60 -6.15
C LEU A 92 18.19 -2.15 -4.81
N THR A 93 18.11 -0.85 -4.50
CA THR A 93 18.54 -0.29 -3.21
C THR A 93 17.61 -0.66 -2.06
N GLY A 94 16.38 -1.11 -2.37
CA GLY A 94 15.34 -1.39 -1.40
C GLY A 94 14.75 -0.12 -0.77
N ARG A 95 13.64 -0.31 -0.05
CA ARG A 95 12.95 0.77 0.66
C ARG A 95 13.83 1.40 1.74
N GLN A 96 13.99 2.72 1.68
CA GLN A 96 14.77 3.50 2.63
C GLN A 96 13.96 3.89 3.87
N PRO A 97 14.58 3.93 5.06
CA PRO A 97 13.91 4.41 6.26
C PRO A 97 13.64 5.92 6.16
N ILE A 98 12.39 6.31 6.41
CA ILE A 98 11.99 7.72 6.41
C ILE A 98 12.54 8.42 7.67
N PRO A 99 13.35 9.49 7.54
CA PRO A 99 13.90 10.20 8.69
C PRO A 99 12.83 10.86 9.56
N LYS A 100 13.06 10.91 10.89
CA LYS A 100 12.15 11.57 11.83
C LYS A 100 11.93 13.06 11.51
N ALA A 101 12.98 13.75 11.04
CA ALA A 101 12.90 15.16 10.65
C ALA A 101 11.92 15.38 9.48
N PHE A 102 11.92 14.47 8.49
CA PHE A 102 10.99 14.52 7.36
C PHE A 102 9.53 14.33 7.80
N LYS A 103 9.27 13.37 8.70
CA LYS A 103 7.93 13.22 9.31
C LYS A 103 7.47 14.52 10.00
N GLN A 104 8.37 15.21 10.70
CA GLN A 104 8.03 16.48 11.36
C GLN A 104 7.71 17.60 10.36
N GLN A 105 8.40 17.65 9.22
CA GLN A 105 8.07 18.60 8.14
C GLN A 105 6.66 18.34 7.60
N LEU A 106 6.32 17.08 7.32
CA LEU A 106 4.98 16.71 6.88
C LEU A 106 3.89 17.05 7.92
N LEU A 107 4.16 16.83 9.21
CA LEU A 107 3.20 17.14 10.28
C LEU A 107 2.87 18.63 10.35
N ARG A 108 3.88 19.48 10.15
CA ARG A 108 3.71 20.95 10.09
C ARG A 108 2.92 21.37 8.85
N ALA A 109 3.23 20.79 7.69
CA ALA A 109 2.56 21.14 6.44
C ALA A 109 1.09 20.69 6.39
N ASN A 110 0.76 19.54 7.00
CA ASN A 110 -0.59 18.96 6.93
C ASN A 110 -1.42 19.16 8.20
N VAL A 111 -0.95 20.00 9.14
CA VAL A 111 -1.63 20.34 10.40
C VAL A 111 -2.12 19.09 11.18
N SER A 112 -1.30 18.03 11.19
CA SER A 112 -1.64 16.74 11.81
C SER A 112 -2.99 16.14 11.38
N LYS A 113 -3.38 16.36 10.12
CA LYS A 113 -4.53 15.69 9.50
C LYS A 113 -4.12 14.44 8.74
N CYS A 114 -5.01 13.45 8.71
CA CYS A 114 -4.92 12.35 7.77
C CYS A 114 -5.31 12.84 6.37
N SER A 115 -4.44 12.67 5.38
CA SER A 115 -4.69 13.09 4.00
C SER A 115 -5.83 12.33 3.31
N ILE A 116 -6.25 11.18 3.85
CA ILE A 116 -7.37 10.38 3.28
C ILE A 116 -8.70 10.78 3.92
N CYS A 117 -8.87 10.58 5.23
CA CYS A 117 -10.16 10.82 5.88
C CYS A 117 -10.36 12.26 6.38
N GLY A 118 -9.33 13.11 6.31
CA GLY A 118 -9.39 14.50 6.78
C GLY A 118 -9.32 14.67 8.32
N GLY A 119 -9.37 13.58 9.08
CA GLY A 119 -9.44 13.64 10.55
C GLY A 119 -8.16 14.20 11.18
N ASN A 120 -8.32 14.91 12.31
CA ASN A 120 -7.21 15.37 13.15
C ASN A 120 -6.73 14.23 14.05
N PHE A 121 -5.42 14.04 14.15
CA PHE A 121 -4.82 13.01 15.00
C PHE A 121 -3.57 13.53 15.71
N GLU A 122 -3.27 12.99 16.89
CA GLU A 122 -1.94 13.20 17.47
C GLU A 122 -0.85 12.62 16.56
N ALA A 123 0.34 13.24 16.53
CA ALA A 123 1.46 12.85 15.68
C ALA A 123 1.86 11.35 15.80
N ARG A 124 1.60 10.73 16.96
CA ARG A 124 1.87 9.30 17.21
C ARG A 124 0.96 8.36 16.41
N TYR A 125 -0.25 8.80 16.05
CA TYR A 125 -1.22 8.00 15.29
C TYR A 125 -1.11 8.18 13.78
N LEU A 126 -0.33 9.17 13.33
CA LEU A 126 -0.05 9.41 11.92
C LEU A 126 1.21 8.69 11.47
N GLN A 127 1.13 8.12 10.28
CA GLN A 127 2.20 7.41 9.58
C GLN A 127 2.54 8.19 8.31
N VAL A 128 3.82 8.15 7.93
CA VAL A 128 4.24 8.62 6.61
C VAL A 128 4.13 7.44 5.66
N ASP A 129 3.45 7.65 4.55
CA ASP A 129 3.38 6.67 3.48
C ASP A 129 3.58 7.35 2.12
N HIS A 130 4.02 6.59 1.12
CA HIS A 130 4.15 7.08 -0.24
C HIS A 130 2.78 7.28 -0.86
N ARG A 131 2.59 8.32 -1.67
CA ARG A 131 1.35 8.49 -2.45
C ARG A 131 1.18 7.37 -3.46
N ILE A 132 2.20 7.15 -4.28
CA ILE A 132 2.28 6.00 -5.18
C ILE A 132 3.04 4.88 -4.46
N PRO A 133 2.53 3.64 -4.41
CA PRO A 133 3.22 2.58 -3.69
C PRO A 133 4.64 2.35 -4.21
N TYR A 134 5.56 2.04 -3.28
CA TYR A 134 6.96 1.74 -3.59
C TYR A 134 7.08 0.65 -4.68
N GLU A 135 6.23 -0.38 -4.63
CA GLU A 135 6.23 -1.46 -5.60
C GLU A 135 5.85 -1.04 -7.03
N ILE A 136 5.37 0.20 -7.21
CA ILE A 136 5.04 0.81 -8.50
C ILE A 136 6.11 1.82 -8.92
N ALA A 137 6.47 2.76 -8.05
CA ALA A 137 7.35 3.89 -8.41
C ALA A 137 8.79 3.78 -7.88
N GLY A 138 9.08 2.82 -6.99
CA GLY A 138 10.34 2.77 -6.24
C GLY A 138 10.44 3.87 -5.18
N ASP A 139 11.67 4.09 -4.69
CA ASP A 139 12.03 5.25 -3.88
C ASP A 139 12.83 6.23 -4.74
N THR A 140 12.63 7.52 -4.50
CA THR A 140 13.51 8.57 -5.01
C THR A 140 14.73 8.74 -4.10
N ILE A 141 15.87 9.12 -4.68
CA ILE A 141 17.11 9.37 -3.92
C ILE A 141 16.90 10.55 -2.95
N ASN A 142 16.08 11.52 -3.34
CA ASN A 142 15.74 12.70 -2.56
C ASN A 142 14.27 12.62 -2.13
N LEU A 143 14.03 12.74 -0.83
CA LEU A 143 12.67 12.70 -0.27
C LEU A 143 11.92 14.00 -0.61
N GLU A 144 11.05 13.94 -1.62
CA GLU A 144 10.22 15.06 -2.02
C GLU A 144 8.86 15.01 -1.32
N MET A 145 8.48 16.06 -0.57
CA MET A 145 7.24 16.06 0.23
C MET A 145 5.98 15.74 -0.58
N SER A 146 5.95 16.12 -1.87
CA SER A 146 4.85 15.83 -2.77
C SER A 146 4.64 14.34 -3.04
N GLU A 147 5.65 13.50 -2.86
CA GLU A 147 5.57 12.04 -3.08
C GLU A 147 5.05 11.29 -1.85
N PHE A 148 4.92 11.98 -0.71
CA PHE A 148 4.51 11.40 0.56
C PHE A 148 3.19 12.02 1.05
N MET A 149 2.58 11.33 1.99
CA MET A 149 1.37 11.77 2.67
C MET A 149 1.37 11.32 4.13
N LEU A 150 0.65 12.07 4.98
CA LEU A 150 0.38 11.66 6.34
C LEU A 150 -0.98 10.97 6.41
N ILE A 151 -1.00 9.76 6.95
CA ILE A 151 -2.23 8.97 7.05
C ILE A 151 -2.34 8.29 8.39
N CYS A 152 -3.57 8.15 8.90
CA CYS A 152 -3.81 7.34 10.09
C CYS A 152 -3.67 5.84 9.76
N ALA A 153 -3.45 5.02 10.78
CA ALA A 153 -3.22 3.58 10.60
C ALA A 153 -4.37 2.86 9.86
N SER A 154 -5.62 3.26 10.10
CA SER A 154 -6.79 2.70 9.41
C SER A 154 -6.78 2.99 7.91
N CYS A 155 -6.59 4.27 7.54
CA CYS A 155 -6.49 4.67 6.13
C CYS A 155 -5.28 4.04 5.44
N ASN A 156 -4.15 3.89 6.14
CA ASN A 156 -2.98 3.20 5.59
C ASN A 156 -3.27 1.72 5.28
N ARG A 157 -3.96 1.03 6.20
CA ARG A 157 -4.35 -0.36 5.96
C ARG A 157 -5.31 -0.47 4.78
N ALA A 158 -6.29 0.42 4.67
CA ALA A 158 -7.24 0.45 3.56
C ALA A 158 -6.55 0.72 2.21
N LYS A 159 -5.63 1.71 2.17
CA LYS A 159 -4.77 2.00 1.02
C LYS A 159 -3.96 0.78 0.61
N SER A 160 -3.24 0.18 1.56
CA SER A 160 -2.41 -1.01 1.31
C SER A 160 -3.23 -2.14 0.72
N TRP A 161 -4.36 -2.48 1.35
CA TRP A 161 -5.24 -3.55 0.87
C TRP A 161 -5.76 -3.27 -0.54
N SER A 162 -6.26 -2.06 -0.80
CA SER A 162 -6.79 -1.72 -2.11
C SER A 162 -5.72 -1.70 -3.20
N CYS A 163 -4.50 -1.24 -2.89
CA CYS A 163 -3.38 -1.29 -3.81
C CYS A 163 -2.94 -2.72 -4.09
N GLU A 164 -2.82 -3.56 -3.06
CA GLU A 164 -2.43 -4.97 -3.17
C GLU A 164 -3.38 -5.82 -4.03
N HIS A 165 -4.61 -5.36 -4.24
CA HIS A 165 -5.63 -6.01 -5.08
C HIS A 165 -5.97 -5.22 -6.35
N CYS A 166 -5.21 -4.18 -6.67
CA CYS A 166 -5.45 -3.34 -7.84
C CYS A 166 -4.90 -4.02 -9.11
N PRO A 167 -5.60 -3.97 -10.27
CA PRO A 167 -5.03 -4.46 -11.52
C PRO A 167 -3.70 -3.79 -11.88
N ASN A 168 -3.55 -2.49 -11.61
CA ASN A 168 -2.28 -1.76 -11.82
C ASN A 168 -1.14 -2.31 -10.96
N TRP A 169 -1.46 -2.90 -9.81
CA TRP A 169 -0.46 -3.55 -8.97
C TRP A 169 0.00 -4.88 -9.53
N HIS A 170 -0.87 -5.65 -10.17
CA HIS A 170 -0.50 -6.98 -10.66
C HIS A 170 0.03 -6.96 -12.09
N ASN A 171 -0.49 -6.06 -12.93
CA ASN A 171 -0.33 -6.14 -14.38
C ASN A 171 0.48 -4.97 -14.93
N GLU A 172 -0.04 -3.74 -14.83
CA GLU A 172 0.51 -2.61 -15.59
C GLU A 172 1.69 -1.91 -14.91
N LYS A 173 1.72 -1.90 -13.57
CA LYS A 173 2.75 -1.22 -12.76
C LYS A 173 2.98 0.25 -13.17
N SER A 174 1.94 0.95 -13.61
CA SER A 174 2.06 2.31 -14.14
C SER A 174 1.89 3.37 -13.03
N PRO A 175 2.88 4.26 -12.82
CA PRO A 175 2.74 5.39 -11.92
C PRO A 175 1.63 6.37 -12.35
N THR A 176 1.41 6.56 -13.66
CA THR A 176 0.41 7.51 -14.16
C THR A 176 -1.01 7.09 -13.81
N ILE A 177 -1.30 5.78 -13.77
CA ILE A 177 -2.58 5.25 -13.28
C ILE A 177 -2.73 5.55 -11.78
N CYS A 178 -1.66 5.42 -11.00
CA CYS A 178 -1.71 5.74 -9.57
C CYS A 178 -1.92 7.23 -9.32
N GLN A 179 -1.34 8.13 -10.13
CA GLN A 179 -1.46 9.59 -9.95
C GLN A 179 -2.92 10.08 -9.96
N THR A 180 -3.81 9.39 -10.68
CA THR A 180 -5.24 9.70 -10.75
C THR A 180 -6.10 8.79 -9.85
N CYS A 181 -5.49 8.02 -8.94
CA CYS A 181 -6.18 7.16 -7.98
C CYS A 181 -6.42 7.91 -6.65
N TYR A 182 -7.59 7.68 -6.03
CA TYR A 182 -7.93 8.23 -4.71
C TYR A 182 -6.83 8.02 -3.67
N TRP A 183 -6.23 6.84 -3.65
CA TRP A 183 -5.23 6.49 -2.65
C TRP A 183 -3.92 7.27 -2.78
N ALA A 184 -3.59 7.79 -3.96
CA ALA A 184 -2.42 8.64 -4.15
C ALA A 184 -2.79 10.13 -4.09
N ASN A 185 -3.96 10.50 -4.61
CA ASN A 185 -4.39 11.88 -4.75
C ASN A 185 -5.88 12.06 -4.37
N PRO A 186 -6.23 12.02 -3.08
CA PRO A 186 -7.63 12.02 -2.63
C PRO A 186 -8.40 13.30 -2.98
N THR A 187 -7.70 14.37 -3.36
CA THR A 187 -8.28 15.66 -3.79
C THR A 187 -8.49 15.76 -5.30
N HIS A 188 -7.70 15.03 -6.10
CA HIS A 188 -7.75 15.09 -7.56
C HIS A 188 -7.58 13.67 -8.11
N TYR A 189 -8.68 12.92 -8.21
CA TYR A 189 -8.68 11.54 -8.65
C TYR A 189 -9.90 11.18 -9.49
N ASP A 190 -9.72 10.16 -10.33
CA ASP A 190 -10.73 9.67 -11.25
C ASP A 190 -11.15 8.22 -11.04
N HIS A 191 -10.52 7.53 -10.09
CA HIS A 191 -10.86 6.14 -9.79
C HIS A 191 -10.37 5.75 -8.40
N ILE A 192 -10.88 4.62 -7.93
CA ILE A 192 -10.32 3.88 -6.81
C ILE A 192 -9.93 2.51 -7.35
N ALA A 193 -8.63 2.22 -7.37
CA ALA A 193 -8.10 0.94 -7.85
C ALA A 193 -8.59 0.54 -9.27
N ARG A 194 -8.69 1.53 -10.18
CA ARG A 194 -9.23 1.46 -11.55
C ARG A 194 -10.74 1.25 -11.67
N GLN A 195 -11.47 1.28 -10.56
CA GLN A 195 -12.92 1.30 -10.58
C GLN A 195 -13.42 2.75 -10.63
N PRO A 196 -14.49 3.06 -11.39
CA PRO A 196 -15.04 4.40 -11.52
C PRO A 196 -15.83 4.81 -10.27
N ILE A 197 -15.15 4.87 -9.14
CA ILE A 197 -15.70 5.20 -7.82
C ILE A 197 -15.27 6.62 -7.48
N ARG A 198 -16.20 7.40 -6.92
CA ARG A 198 -15.91 8.64 -6.20
C ARG A 198 -16.30 8.46 -4.74
N ARG A 199 -15.32 8.60 -3.87
CA ARG A 199 -15.47 8.57 -2.42
C ARG A 199 -15.20 9.96 -1.85
N LEU A 200 -16.14 10.44 -1.04
CA LEU A 200 -15.95 11.63 -0.23
C LEU A 200 -15.97 11.18 1.24
N ASP A 201 -14.84 11.36 1.94
CA ASP A 201 -14.78 11.19 3.39
C ASP A 201 -15.07 12.55 4.04
N ILE A 202 -16.07 12.60 4.93
CA ILE A 202 -16.48 13.80 5.65
C ILE A 202 -16.42 13.49 7.15
N ILE A 203 -15.83 14.42 7.91
CA ILE A 203 -15.79 14.37 9.37
C ILE A 203 -16.36 15.67 9.88
N TRP A 204 -17.36 15.56 10.77
CA TRP A 204 -17.85 16.67 11.58
C TRP A 204 -17.17 16.58 12.94
N ALA A 205 -16.30 17.53 13.25
CA ALA A 205 -15.58 17.59 14.52
C ALA A 205 -15.98 18.82 15.33
N ASP A 206 -15.80 18.75 16.65
CA ASP A 206 -16.03 19.86 17.57
C ASP A 206 -17.44 20.46 17.39
N ALA A 207 -17.54 21.75 17.06
CA ALA A 207 -18.82 22.44 16.86
C ALA A 207 -19.64 21.90 15.67
N GLU A 208 -19.00 21.25 14.69
CA GLU A 208 -19.70 20.69 13.52
C GLU A 208 -20.57 19.48 13.89
N VAL A 209 -20.36 18.86 15.06
CA VAL A 209 -21.17 17.73 15.55
C VAL A 209 -22.65 18.10 15.67
N GLU A 210 -22.96 19.35 16.06
CA GLU A 210 -24.35 19.82 16.14
C GLU A 210 -25.06 19.78 14.78
N ILE A 211 -24.32 20.07 13.69
CA ILE A 211 -24.83 19.99 12.32
C ILE A 211 -25.09 18.52 11.96
N PHE A 212 -24.15 17.63 12.27
CA PHE A 212 -24.32 16.20 12.02
C PHE A 212 -25.56 15.64 12.73
N ASP A 213 -25.75 15.98 14.01
CA ASP A 213 -26.89 15.52 14.79
C ASP A 213 -28.23 16.03 14.23
N ALA A 214 -28.27 17.27 13.72
CA ALA A 214 -29.44 17.81 13.05
C ALA A 214 -29.77 17.07 11.73
N ILE A 215 -28.74 16.72 10.94
CA ILE A 215 -28.91 15.92 9.71
C ILE A 215 -29.41 14.52 10.08
N LYS A 216 -28.82 13.89 11.11
CA LYS A 216 -29.21 12.58 11.60
C LYS A 216 -30.69 12.54 12.01
N LYS A 217 -31.14 13.49 12.82
CA LYS A 217 -32.54 13.60 13.23
C LYS A 217 -33.49 13.77 12.02
N SER A 218 -33.05 14.51 11.01
CA SER A 218 -33.81 14.64 9.77
C SER A 218 -33.90 13.31 9.03
N ALA A 219 -32.79 12.59 8.84
CA ALA A 219 -32.78 11.27 8.21
C ALA A 219 -33.72 10.27 8.93
N GLU A 220 -33.70 10.25 10.26
CA GLU A 220 -34.59 9.44 11.09
C GLU A 220 -36.07 9.79 10.87
N THR A 221 -36.40 11.08 10.77
CA THR A 221 -37.78 11.55 10.51
C THR A 221 -38.30 11.05 9.15
N TYR A 222 -37.43 10.91 8.15
CA TYR A 222 -37.78 10.37 6.83
C TYR A 222 -37.62 8.85 6.71
N GLY A 223 -37.12 8.16 7.75
CA GLY A 223 -36.85 6.73 7.70
C GLY A 223 -35.76 6.33 6.71
N GLU A 224 -34.83 7.24 6.39
CA GLU A 224 -33.77 7.03 5.40
C GLU A 224 -32.42 6.74 6.09
N PRO A 225 -31.58 5.83 5.55
CA PRO A 225 -30.20 5.69 6.02
C PRO A 225 -29.44 7.01 5.85
N LEU A 226 -28.73 7.43 6.90
CA LEU A 226 -28.06 8.75 6.93
C LEU A 226 -27.16 9.03 5.70
N PRO A 227 -26.31 8.11 5.21
CA PRO A 227 -25.50 8.38 4.01
C PRO A 227 -26.33 8.64 2.75
N ASP A 228 -27.45 7.93 2.59
CA ASP A 228 -28.33 8.08 1.43
C ASP A 228 -29.13 9.39 1.53
N TYR A 229 -29.58 9.73 2.73
CA TYR A 229 -30.20 11.03 3.02
C TYR A 229 -29.28 12.19 2.66
N VAL A 230 -28.00 12.13 3.06
CA VAL A 230 -26.99 13.15 2.73
C VAL A 230 -26.77 13.25 1.22
N LYS A 231 -26.63 12.12 0.51
CA LYS A 231 -26.50 12.12 -0.96
C LYS A 231 -27.69 12.79 -1.63
N LYS A 232 -28.91 12.44 -1.21
CA LYS A 232 -30.14 13.02 -1.72
C LYS A 232 -30.22 14.53 -1.48
N LEU A 233 -29.78 15.01 -0.31
CA LEU A 233 -29.69 16.46 -0.04
C LEU A 233 -28.74 17.16 -1.02
N LEU A 234 -27.57 16.58 -1.27
CA LEU A 234 -26.60 17.12 -2.22
C LEU A 234 -27.15 17.11 -3.65
N GLU A 235 -27.74 16.00 -4.10
CA GLU A 235 -28.35 15.87 -5.43
C GLU A 235 -29.39 16.96 -5.68
N LYS A 236 -30.29 17.20 -4.72
CA LYS A 236 -31.30 18.27 -4.83
C LYS A 236 -30.67 19.64 -5.06
N GLN A 237 -29.58 19.97 -4.34
CA GLN A 237 -28.90 21.26 -4.47
C GLN A 237 -28.24 21.47 -5.84
N PHE A 238 -27.78 20.39 -6.49
CA PHE A 238 -27.18 20.48 -7.82
C PHE A 238 -28.23 20.44 -8.94
N GLN A 239 -29.33 19.70 -8.74
CA GLN A 239 -30.45 19.69 -9.69
C GLN A 239 -31.17 21.04 -9.75
N SER A 240 -31.35 21.70 -8.60
CA SER A 240 -31.96 23.04 -8.55
C SER A 240 -31.12 24.12 -9.26
N LYS A 241 -29.80 23.92 -9.35
CA LYS A 241 -28.87 24.85 -10.01
C LYS A 241 -28.68 24.62 -11.50
N GLN A 242 -29.16 23.50 -12.07
CA GLN A 242 -29.13 23.25 -13.51
C GLN A 242 -30.41 23.71 -14.22
N GLY A 243 -31.42 24.16 -13.45
CA GLY A 243 -32.68 24.71 -13.96
C GLY A 243 -32.79 26.24 -13.89
N GLU A 244 -31.74 26.94 -13.45
CA GLU A 244 -31.56 28.40 -13.50
C GLU A 244 -30.48 28.75 -14.54
#